data_AF-A0A9D6LPU2-F1
#
_entry.id   AF-A0A9D6LPU2-F1
#
_cell.length_a   1.000
_cell.length_b   1.000
_cell.length_c   1.000
_cell.angle_alpha   90.00
_cell.angle_beta   90.00
_cell.angle_gamma   90.00
#
_symmetry.space_group_name_H-M   'P 1'
#
loop_
_entity.id
_entity.type
_entity.pdbx_description
1 polymer ?
#
loop_
_entity_poly.entity_id
_entity_poly.type
_entity_poly.pdbx_seq_one_letter_code
_entity_poly.pdbx_strand_id
1 'polypeptide(L)' 'MGMNILIVDDSKETRREIIRTLRKDESVETFFEAGNGLQALRVLSDEKVDL' A
#
# COMPACT_ATOMS: atom_id res chain seq x y z
N MET A 1 -15.85 -2.36 -7.05
CA MET A 1 -14.84 -3.14 -6.31
C MET A 1 -13.53 -2.48 -6.63
N GLY A 2 -12.93 -1.76 -5.69
CA GLY A 2 -11.60 -1.18 -5.92
C GLY A 2 -10.52 -2.13 -5.42
N MET A 3 -9.27 -1.84 -5.80
CA MET A 3 -8.10 -2.62 -5.41
C MET A 3 -7.56 -2.14 -4.07
N ASN A 4 -7.15 -3.11 -3.25
CA ASN A 4 -6.38 -2.88 -2.04
C ASN A 4 -4.89 -3.01 -2.33
N ILE A 5 -4.13 -1.92 -2.18
CA ILE A 5 -2.72 -1.87 -2.56
C ILE A 5 -1.83 -1.76 -1.32
N LEU A 6 -0.80 -2.61 -1.21
CA LEU A 6 0.24 -2.52 -0.20
C LEU A 6 1.53 -1.96 -0.80
N ILE A 7 2.01 -0.83 -0.25
CA ILE A 7 3.26 -0.21 -0.67
C ILE A 7 4.36 -0.54 0.34
N VAL A 8 5.41 -1.20 -0.14
CA VAL A 8 6.57 -1.60 0.68
C VAL A 8 7.82 -0.88 0.21
N ASP A 9 8.32 0.05 1.01
CA ASP A 9 9.53 0.81 0.75
C ASP A 9 10.08 1.33 2.09
N ASP A 10 11.40 1.35 2.28
CA ASP A 10 12.02 1.80 3.53
C ASP A 10 11.93 3.33 3.73
N SER A 11 11.80 4.09 2.64
CA SER A 11 11.59 5.54 2.65
C SER A 11 10.12 5.91 2.82
N LYS A 12 9.81 6.61 3.92
CA LYS A 12 8.46 7.12 4.20
C LYS A 12 8.05 8.21 3.19
N GLU A 13 9.02 8.94 2.65
CA GLU A 13 8.83 9.96 1.63
C GLU A 13 8.38 9.30 0.31
N THR A 14 9.07 8.24 -0.12
CA THR A 14 8.74 7.48 -1.33
C THR A 14 7.33 6.91 -1.25
N ARG A 15 6.96 6.25 -0.15
CA ARG A 15 5.59 5.71 0.03
C ARG A 15 4.52 6.80 -0.09
N ARG A 16 4.76 7.98 0.50
CA ARG A 16 3.84 9.13 0.42
C ARG A 16 3.69 9.65 -1.01
N GLU A 17 4.76 9.70 -1.81
CA GLU A 17 4.69 10.13 -3.20
C GLU A 17 3.93 9.12 -4.08
N ILE A 18 4.13 7.83 -3.85
CA ILE A 18 3.38 6.76 -4.55
C ILE A 18 1.88 6.91 -4.25
N ILE A 19 1.49 7.02 -2.98
CA ILE A 19 0.09 7.18 -2.59
C ILE A 19 -0.50 8.45 -3.23
N ARG A 20 0.21 9.59 -3.17
CA ARG A 20 -0.27 10.84 -3.79
C ARG A 20 -0.50 10.71 -5.29
N THR A 21 0.34 9.92 -5.97
CA THR A 21 0.24 9.69 -7.42
C THR A 21 -0.96 8.79 -7.75
N LEU A 22 -1.16 7.73 -6.98
CA LEU A 22 -2.22 6.74 -7.22
C LEU A 22 -3.58 7.14 -6.66
N ARG A 23 -3.65 8.05 -5.69
CA ARG A 23 -4.91 8.44 -5.01
C ARG A 23 -5.97 9.04 -5.94
N LYS A 24 -5.58 9.51 -7.12
CA LYS A 24 -6.51 10.04 -8.14
C LYS A 24 -7.20 8.94 -8.95
N ASP A 25 -6.72 7.70 -8.84
CA ASP A 25 -7.29 6.56 -9.53
C ASP A 25 -8.46 6.00 -8.72
N GLU A 26 -9.67 6.12 -9.25
CA GLU A 26 -10.90 5.62 -8.62
C GLU A 26 -10.95 4.09 -8.54
N SER A 27 -10.06 3.38 -9.23
CA SER A 27 -9.94 1.93 -9.12
C SER A 27 -9.23 1.47 -7.84
N VAL A 28 -8.61 2.37 -7.07
CA VAL A 28 -7.96 2.03 -5.80
C VAL A 28 -8.87 2.36 -4.63
N GLU A 29 -9.14 1.36 -3.79
CA GLU A 29 -10.02 1.49 -2.62
C GLU A 29 -9.23 1.85 -1.36
N THR A 30 -8.17 1.08 -1.08
CA THR A 30 -7.37 1.21 0.15
C THR A 30 -5.88 1.15 -0.15
N PHE A 31 -5.12 1.97 0.57
CA PHE A 31 -3.65 1.90 0.60
C PHE A 31 -3.20 1.40 1.96
N PHE A 32 -2.34 0.40 1.96
CA PHE A 32 -1.56 -0.04 3.11
C PHE A 32 -0.08 0.33 2.91
N GLU A 33 0.63 0.56 4.01
CA GLU A 33 2.05 0.91 3.98
C GLU A 33 2.86 -0.03 4.87
N ALA A 34 4.03 -0.42 4.41
CA ALA A 34 5.03 -1.11 5.22
C ALA A 34 6.43 -0.54 4.97
N GLY A 35 7.19 -0.33 6.05
CA GLY A 35 8.58 0.15 5.96
C GLY A 35 9.62 -0.95 5.74
N ASN A 36 9.20 -2.22 5.75
CA ASN A 36 10.07 -3.39 5.58
C ASN A 36 9.24 -4.65 5.34
N GLY A 37 9.91 -5.74 4.96
CA GLY A 37 9.26 -7.02 4.67
C GLY A 37 8.52 -7.64 5.86
N LEU A 38 9.00 -7.47 7.09
CA LEU A 38 8.31 -8.02 8.27
C LEU A 38 6.97 -7.32 8.53
N GLN A 39 6.92 -5.99 8.38
CA GLN A 39 5.66 -5.24 8.45
C GLN A 39 4.73 -5.60 7.29
N ALA A 40 5.27 -5.76 6.07
CA ALA A 40 4.48 -6.14 4.90
C ALA A 40 3.80 -7.51 5.09
N LEU A 41 4.54 -8.50 5.61
CA LEU A 41 3.98 -9.83 5.89
C LEU A 41 2.85 -9.79 6.92
N ARG A 42 2.91 -8.90 7.91
CA ARG A 42 1.81 -8.71 8.88
C ARG A 42 0.57 -8.16 8.17
N VAL A 43 0.72 -7.12 7.34
CA VAL A 43 -0.39 -6.58 6.55
C VAL A 43 -1.00 -7.66 5.66
N LEU A 44 -0.17 -8.43 4.95
CA LEU A 44 -0.64 -9.52 4.09
C LEU A 44 -1.35 -10.65 4.85
N SER A 45 -1.11 -10.78 6.16
CA SER A 45 -1.77 -11.79 7.00
C SER A 45 -3.12 -11.30 7.52
N ASP A 46 -3.25 -9.99 7.77
CA ASP A 46 -4.43 -9.37 8.39
C ASP A 46 -5.42 -8.83 7.34
N GLU A 47 -4.93 -8.42 6.18
CA GLU A 47 -5.68 -7.69 5.15
C GLU A 47 -5.68 -8.40 3.81
N LYS A 48 -6.77 -8.26 3.05
CA LYS A 48 -6.84 -8.72 1.67
C LYS A 48 -6.20 -7.68 0.75
N VAL A 49 -4.95 -7.93 0.36
CA VAL A 49 -4.19 -7.13 -0.62
C VAL A 49 -4.33 -7.74 -2.01
N ASP A 50 -4.64 -6.91 -3.01
CA ASP A 50 -4.72 -7.32 -4.41
C ASP A 50 -3.42 -7.01 -5.18
N LEU A 51 -2.67 -5.98 -4.75
CA LEU A 51 -1.40 -5.55 -5.34
C LEU A 51 -0.38 -5.12 -4.27
#